data_AF-D2W398-F1
#
_entry.id   AF-D2W398-F1
#
_cell.length_a   1.000
_cell.length_b   1.000
_cell.length_c   1.000
_cell.angle_alpha   90.00
_cell.angle_beta   90.00
_cell.angle_gamma   90.00
#
_symmetry.space_group_name_H-M   'P 1'
#
loop_
_entity.id
_entity.type
_entity.pdbx_description
1 polymer ?
#
loop_
_entity_poly.entity_id
_entity_poly.type
_entity_poly.pdbx_seq_one_letter_code
_entity_poly.pdbx_strand_id
1 'polypeptide(L)'
;MSKSKTKTFIVAHDIYTGEKHHIVVATASDVDVPVITEKNYVFVNLDRNDGSLTVLNDLGEEIGFQIKNARVLAEFINTLDEYEKSGQDLSLIVTTVCSMGLEEPSRLQAEEEEHEAKQSLDEEGGQQ
;
A
#
# COMPACT_ATOMS: atom_id res chain seq x y z
N MET A 1 15.56 -0.62 46.86
CA MET A 1 14.47 -1.22 46.06
C MET A 1 15.00 -1.49 44.66
N SER A 2 15.09 -2.74 44.22
CA SER A 2 15.44 -3.03 42.82
C SER A 2 14.29 -2.55 41.95
N LYS A 3 14.55 -1.57 41.07
CA LYS A 3 13.55 -1.18 40.06
C LYS A 3 13.30 -2.39 39.17
N SER A 4 12.08 -2.94 39.22
CA SER A 4 11.62 -3.92 38.25
C SER A 4 11.87 -3.35 36.85
N LYS A 5 12.75 -4.00 36.07
CA LYS A 5 13.02 -3.60 34.69
C LYS A 5 11.94 -4.25 33.82
N THR A 6 10.87 -3.49 33.55
CA THR A 6 9.82 -3.91 32.62
C THR A 6 10.41 -4.03 31.21
N LYS A 7 9.99 -5.08 30.50
CA LYS A 7 10.35 -5.34 29.11
C LYS A 7 9.09 -5.42 28.27
N THR A 8 9.21 -5.01 27.02
CA THR A 8 8.16 -5.11 26.00
C THR A 8 8.56 -6.19 25.00
N PHE A 9 7.66 -7.13 24.72
CA PHE A 9 7.81 -8.11 23.64
C PHE A 9 6.99 -7.63 22.45
N ILE A 10 7.66 -7.41 21.32
CA ILE A 10 7.05 -6.90 20.10
C ILE A 10 7.13 -8.00 19.04
N VAL A 11 5.99 -8.22 18.39
CA VAL A 11 5.85 -9.11 17.25
C VAL A 11 5.33 -8.27 16.09
N ALA A 12 6.07 -8.25 14.98
CA ALA A 12 5.71 -7.49 13.80
C ALA A 12 5.91 -8.35 12.55
N HIS A 13 5.21 -7.99 11.48
CA HIS A 13 5.44 -8.57 10.16
C HIS A 13 6.25 -7.59 9.32
N ASP A 14 7.22 -8.10 8.57
CA ASP A 14 7.91 -7.36 7.53
C ASP A 14 6.88 -6.95 6.47
N ILE A 15 6.82 -5.66 6.18
CA ILE A 15 5.82 -5.06 5.29
C ILE A 15 6.01 -5.47 3.82
N TYR A 16 7.19 -5.95 3.45
CA TYR A 16 7.54 -6.40 2.11
C TYR A 16 7.38 -7.90 1.95
N THR A 17 7.97 -8.68 2.86
CA THR A 17 8.02 -10.14 2.73
C THR A 17 6.88 -10.85 3.46
N GLY A 18 6.24 -10.19 4.43
CA GLY A 18 5.27 -10.79 5.34
C GLY A 18 5.90 -11.66 6.44
N GLU A 19 7.23 -11.78 6.47
CA GLU A 19 7.95 -12.56 7.49
C GLU A 19 7.72 -12.01 8.89
N LYS A 20 7.67 -12.89 9.88
CA LYS A 20 7.35 -12.52 11.26
C LYS A 20 8.63 -12.31 12.07
N HIS A 21 8.80 -11.12 12.63
CA HIS A 21 9.93 -10.74 13.46
C HIS A 21 9.53 -10.51 14.92
N HIS A 22 10.43 -10.88 15.83
CA HIS A 22 10.20 -10.88 17.27
C HIS A 22 11.36 -10.16 17.94
N ILE A 23 11.07 -9.16 18.77
CA ILE A 23 12.09 -8.44 19.56
C ILE A 23 11.65 -8.28 21.01
N VAL A 24 12.61 -8.19 21.92
CA VAL A 24 12.39 -7.85 23.32
C VAL A 24 13.21 -6.60 23.63
N VAL A 25 12.53 -5.52 24.01
CA VAL A 25 13.16 -4.24 24.34
C VAL A 25 12.84 -3.84 25.77
N ALA A 26 13.70 -3.06 26.41
CA ALA A 26 13.35 -2.46 27.69
C ALA A 26 12.27 -1.40 27.44
N THR A 27 11.23 -1.34 28.29
CA THR A 27 10.09 -0.44 28.06
C THR A 27 10.46 1.04 28.04
N ALA A 28 11.58 1.42 28.65
CA ALA A 28 12.09 2.79 28.67
C ALA A 28 13.11 3.08 27.55
N SER A 29 13.35 2.14 26.63
CA SER A 29 14.24 2.32 25.49
C SER A 29 13.46 2.79 24.27
N ASP A 30 14.10 3.62 23.45
CA ASP A 30 13.56 4.03 22.16
C ASP A 30 13.64 2.88 21.15
N VAL A 31 12.76 2.92 20.15
CA VAL A 31 12.71 1.99 19.02
C VAL A 31 12.63 2.81 17.75
N ASP A 32 13.46 2.48 16.77
CA ASP A 32 13.42 3.13 15.46
C ASP A 32 12.14 2.72 14.72
N VAL A 33 11.38 3.71 14.26
CA VAL A 33 10.16 3.52 13.48
C VAL A 33 10.39 4.11 12.10
N PRO A 34 10.36 3.28 11.03
CA PRO A 34 10.59 3.79 9.69
C PRO A 34 9.40 4.63 9.22
N VAL A 35 9.69 5.66 8.42
CA VAL A 35 8.65 6.39 7.70
C VAL A 35 8.16 5.51 6.56
N ILE A 36 6.85 5.31 6.50
CA ILE A 36 6.18 4.55 5.45
C ILE A 36 5.34 5.53 4.64
N THR A 37 5.50 5.51 3.32
CA THR A 37 4.66 6.26 2.39
C THR A 37 4.08 5.34 1.34
N GLU A 38 2.88 5.64 0.87
CA GLU A 38 2.24 4.91 -0.21
C GLU A 38 2.31 5.72 -1.50
N LYS A 39 2.38 5.03 -2.63
CA LYS A 39 2.22 5.64 -3.96
C LYS A 39 1.23 4.84 -4.76
N ASN A 40 0.47 5.53 -5.60
CA ASN A 40 -0.50 4.90 -6.48
C ASN A 40 0.00 5.00 -7.93
N TYR A 41 -0.22 3.93 -8.67
CA TYR A 41 0.10 3.83 -10.09
C TYR A 41 -1.08 3.22 -10.82
N VAL A 42 -1.23 3.58 -12.09
CA VAL A 42 -2.25 2.93 -12.94
C VAL A 42 -1.73 1.56 -13.36
N PHE A 43 -2.53 0.52 -13.12
CA PHE A 43 -2.20 -0.84 -13.53
C PHE A 43 -2.17 -0.96 -15.06
N VAL A 44 -1.16 -1.64 -15.60
CA VAL A 44 -1.08 -1.97 -17.04
C VAL A 44 -1.22 -3.47 -17.26
N ASN A 45 -0.33 -4.24 -16.63
CA ASN A 45 -0.27 -5.69 -16.85
C ASN A 45 0.41 -6.41 -15.68
N LEU A 46 0.03 -7.67 -15.48
CA LEU A 46 0.70 -8.60 -14.57
C LEU A 46 0.98 -9.91 -15.32
N ASP A 47 2.25 -10.29 -15.44
CA ASP A 47 2.59 -11.67 -15.79
C ASP A 47 2.36 -12.57 -14.58
N ARG A 48 1.31 -13.39 -14.66
CA ARG A 48 0.89 -14.28 -13.56
C ARG A 48 1.86 -15.44 -13.32
N ASN A 49 2.78 -15.74 -14.24
CA ASN A 49 3.70 -16.86 -14.12
C ASN A 49 4.93 -16.51 -13.27
N ASP A 50 5.48 -15.32 -13.49
CA ASP A 50 6.69 -14.87 -12.81
C ASP A 50 6.46 -13.71 -11.84
N GLY A 51 5.28 -13.07 -11.85
CA GLY A 51 4.94 -11.96 -10.96
C GLY A 51 5.47 -10.60 -11.41
N SER A 52 5.86 -10.46 -12.68
CA SER A 52 6.27 -9.19 -13.27
C SER A 52 5.07 -8.26 -13.44
N LEU A 53 5.12 -7.09 -12.80
CA LEU A 53 4.07 -6.08 -12.80
C LEU A 53 4.53 -4.85 -13.57
N THR A 54 3.71 -4.38 -14.51
CA THR A 54 3.90 -3.10 -15.20
C THR A 54 2.79 -2.13 -14.78
N VAL A 55 3.19 -0.91 -14.43
CA VAL A 55 2.29 0.18 -14.05
C VAL A 55 2.69 1.49 -14.75
N LEU A 56 1.81 2.48 -14.76
CA LEU A 56 2.11 3.85 -15.20
C LEU A 56 2.15 4.80 -14.02
N ASN A 57 3.15 5.69 -14.01
CA ASN A 57 3.19 6.83 -13.10
C ASN A 57 2.36 8.02 -13.63
N ASP A 58 2.30 9.09 -12.85
CA ASP A 58 1.58 10.34 -13.20
C ASP A 58 2.12 11.03 -14.47
N LEU A 59 3.32 10.68 -14.91
CA LEU A 59 3.94 11.18 -16.14
C LEU A 59 3.62 10.31 -17.36
N GLY A 60 2.89 9.20 -17.17
CA GLY A 60 2.61 8.21 -18.21
C GLY A 60 3.81 7.33 -18.57
N GLU A 61 4.83 7.26 -17.70
CA GLU A 61 5.99 6.39 -17.88
C GLU A 61 5.71 4.99 -17.31
N GLU A 62 6.11 3.95 -18.05
CA GLU A 62 6.04 2.58 -17.59
C GLU A 62 7.10 2.29 -16.53
N ILE A 63 6.65 1.76 -15.39
CA ILE A 63 7.49 1.30 -14.29
C ILE A 63 7.24 -0.20 -14.09
N GLY A 64 8.34 -0.96 -14.05
CA GLY A 64 8.32 -2.39 -13.79
C GLY A 64 8.62 -2.72 -12.33
N PHE A 65 7.81 -3.59 -11.74
CA PHE A 65 8.02 -4.17 -10.41
C PHE A 65 8.04 -5.69 -10.48
N GLN A 66 8.67 -6.32 -9.50
CA GLN A 66 8.68 -7.76 -9.31
C GLN A 66 7.96 -8.09 -8.00
N ILE A 67 6.77 -8.70 -8.06
CA ILE A 67 6.04 -9.06 -6.83
C ILE A 67 6.70 -10.32 -6.23
N LYS A 68 7.50 -10.13 -5.18
CA LYS A 68 8.18 -11.24 -4.48
C LYS A 68 7.32 -11.90 -3.41
N ASN A 69 6.36 -11.16 -2.88
CA ASN A 69 5.49 -11.65 -1.82
C ASN A 69 4.36 -12.50 -2.43
N ALA A 70 4.42 -13.82 -2.21
CA ALA A 70 3.45 -14.77 -2.76
C ALA A 70 2.01 -14.49 -2.32
N ARG A 71 1.81 -13.93 -1.11
CA ARG A 71 0.48 -13.55 -0.64
C ARG A 71 -0.06 -12.38 -1.44
N VAL A 72 0.76 -11.34 -1.63
CA VAL A 72 0.37 -10.16 -2.43
C VAL A 72 0.10 -10.56 -3.87
N LEU A 73 0.95 -11.40 -4.47
CA LEU A 73 0.75 -11.90 -5.83
C LEU A 73 -0.59 -12.65 -5.96
N ALA A 74 -0.91 -13.53 -4.99
CA ALA A 74 -2.19 -14.24 -4.97
C ALA A 74 -3.38 -13.28 -4.83
N GLU A 75 -3.27 -12.25 -3.99
CA GLU A 75 -4.30 -11.22 -3.83
C GLU A 75 -4.51 -10.43 -5.15
N PHE A 76 -3.44 -10.04 -5.85
CA PHE A 76 -3.52 -9.36 -7.16
C PHE A 76 -4.23 -10.23 -8.20
N ILE A 77 -3.84 -11.51 -8.31
CA ILE A 77 -4.45 -12.44 -9.26
C ILE A 77 -5.94 -12.62 -8.96
N ASN A 78 -6.33 -12.74 -7.69
CA ASN A 78 -7.73 -12.85 -7.30
C ASN A 78 -8.53 -11.59 -7.68
N THR A 79 -7.98 -10.39 -7.42
CA THR A 79 -8.61 -9.13 -7.82
C THR A 79 -8.80 -9.03 -9.33
N LEU A 80 -7.79 -9.40 -10.12
CA LEU A 80 -7.90 -9.43 -11.58
C LEU A 80 -8.97 -10.43 -12.05
N ASP A 81 -9.01 -11.62 -11.47
CA ASP A 81 -10.01 -12.64 -11.82
C ASP A 81 -11.44 -12.19 -11.50
N GLU A 82 -11.65 -11.49 -10.38
CA GLU A 82 -12.94 -10.91 -10.02
C GLU A 82 -13.33 -9.78 -10.98
N TYR A 83 -12.36 -8.93 -11.31
CA TYR A 83 -12.55 -7.80 -12.19
C TYR A 83 -12.89 -8.23 -13.62
N GLU A 84 -12.15 -9.18 -14.19
CA GLU A 84 -12.40 -9.78 -15.51
C GLU A 84 -13.79 -10.41 -15.59
N LYS A 85 -14.27 -11.02 -14.50
CA LYS A 85 -15.64 -11.60 -14.42
C LYS A 85 -16.72 -10.54 -14.31
N SER A 86 -16.42 -9.39 -13.71
CA SER A 86 -17.39 -8.30 -13.52
C SER A 86 -17.76 -7.61 -14.83
N GLY A 87 -16.84 -7.59 -15.81
CA GLY A 87 -17.01 -6.89 -17.08
C GLY A 87 -17.12 -5.36 -16.93
N GLN A 88 -16.70 -4.82 -15.79
CA GLN A 88 -16.64 -3.37 -15.56
C GLN A 88 -15.47 -2.76 -16.35
N ASP A 89 -15.64 -1.52 -16.80
CA ASP A 89 -14.64 -0.73 -17.52
C ASP A 89 -14.18 0.45 -16.65
N LEU A 90 -13.49 0.09 -15.58
CA LEU A 90 -12.77 0.95 -14.64
C LEU A 90 -11.26 0.79 -14.80
N SER A 91 -10.52 1.83 -14.42
CA SER A 91 -9.07 1.71 -14.24
C SER A 91 -8.77 0.92 -12.97
N LEU A 92 -7.72 0.12 -12.98
CA LEU A 92 -7.18 -0.49 -11.76
C LEU A 92 -5.98 0.32 -11.27
N ILE A 93 -5.88 0.48 -9.96
CA ILE A 93 -4.81 1.19 -9.27
C ILE A 93 -3.98 0.20 -8.46
N VAL A 94 -2.66 0.27 -8.65
CA VAL A 94 -1.67 -0.41 -7.81
C VAL A 94 -1.17 0.57 -6.76
N THR A 95 -1.32 0.21 -5.49
CA THR A 95 -0.62 0.88 -4.39
C THR A 95 0.72 0.18 -4.14
N THR A 96 1.81 0.95 -4.06
CA THR A 96 3.12 0.48 -3.56
C THR A 96 3.38 1.06 -2.18
N VAL A 97 4.18 0.35 -1.39
CA VAL A 97 4.67 0.81 -0.10
C VAL A 97 6.14 1.17 -0.23
N CYS A 98 6.50 2.40 0.15
CA CYS A 98 7.86 2.91 0.15
C CYS A 98 8.35 3.09 1.59
N SER A 99 9.51 2.52 1.90
CA SER A 99 10.16 2.67 3.21
C SER A 99 11.63 2.30 3.08
N MET A 100 12.51 3.03 3.79
CA MET A 100 13.94 2.75 3.84
C MET A 100 14.63 2.61 2.47
N GLY A 101 14.15 3.32 1.44
CA GLY A 101 14.69 3.27 0.08
C GLY A 101 14.23 2.07 -0.76
N LEU A 102 13.29 1.26 -0.25
CA LEU A 102 12.64 0.18 -0.97
C LEU A 102 11.22 0.57 -1.33
N GLU A 103 10.77 0.11 -2.48
CA GLU A 103 9.40 0.28 -2.98
C GLU A 103 8.92 -1.05 -3.55
N GLU A 104 7.79 -1.54 -3.05
CA GLU A 104 7.21 -2.83 -3.47
C GLU A 104 5.68 -2.71 -3.60
N PRO A 105 5.05 -3.38 -4.59
CA PRO A 105 3.60 -3.45 -4.71
C PRO A 105 2.97 -4.09 -3.48
N SER A 106 1.86 -3.51 -2.99
CA SER A 106 1.17 -4.00 -1.79
C SER A 106 -0.31 -4.30 -2.04
N ARG A 107 -0.97 -3.59 -2.96
CA ARG A 107 -2.40 -3.74 -3.21
C ARG A 107 -2.78 -3.39 -4.65
N LEU A 108 -3.78 -4.09 -5.17
CA LEU A 108 -4.46 -3.79 -6.43
C LEU A 108 -5.95 -3.59 -6.13
N GLN A 109 -6.55 -2.53 -6.66
CA GLN A 109 -7.98 -2.25 -6.50
C GLN A 109 -8.53 -1.47 -7.70
N ALA A 110 -9.85 -1.47 -7.89
CA ALA A 110 -10.47 -0.56 -8.85
C ALA A 110 -10.33 0.89 -8.37
N GLU A 111 -10.17 1.81 -9.32
CA GLU A 111 -10.30 3.23 -9.08
C GLU A 111 -11.77 3.50 -8.71
N GLU A 112 -12.03 3.74 -7.43
CA GLU A 112 -13.32 4.29 -7.01
C GLU A 112 -13.34 5.73 -7.51
N GLU A 113 -14.31 6.08 -8.37
CA GLU A 113 -14.55 7.48 -8.72
C GLU A 113 -14.76 8.25 -7.40
N GLU A 114 -13.81 9.11 -7.03
CA GLU A 114 -14.04 10.11 -6.00
C GLU A 114 -15.23 10.94 -6.47
N HIS A 115 -16.42 10.67 -5.91
CA HIS A 115 -17.51 11.61 -5.93
C HIS A 115 -17.00 12.88 -5.24
N GLU A 116 -16.49 13.83 -6.03
CA GLU A 116 -16.20 15.19 -5.59
C GLU A 116 -17.50 15.79 -5.03
N ALA A 117 -17.76 15.58 -3.74
CA ALA A 117 -18.57 16.47 -2.95
C ALA A 117 -17.75 17.74 -2.70
N LYS A 118 -17.48 18.50 -3.78
CA LYS A 118 -17.27 19.94 -3.67
C LYS A 118 -18.60 20.50 -3.17
N GLN A 119 -18.80 20.50 -1.86
CA GLN A 119 -19.68 21.45 -1.23
C GLN A 119 -19.12 22.83 -1.59
N SER A 120 -19.70 23.40 -2.63
CA SER A 120 -19.73 24.83 -2.89
C SER A 120 -20.22 25.54 -1.62
N LEU A 121 -19.26 25.97 -0.78
CA LEU A 121 -19.46 27.02 0.21
C LEU A 121 -19.09 28.36 -0.43
N ASP A 122 -19.81 28.68 -1.50
CA ASP A 122 -20.20 30.03 -1.88
C ASP A 122 -21.72 29.83 -2.13
N GLU A 123 -22.63 30.32 -1.31
CA GLU A 123 -23.04 31.71 -1.20
C GLU A 123 -23.83 31.87 0.12
N GLU A 124 -23.44 32.82 0.96
CA GLU A 124 -24.34 33.76 1.67
C GLU A 124 -23.55 34.49 2.77
N GLY A 125 -23.15 35.72 2.47
CA GLY A 125 -22.51 36.59 3.46
C GLY A 125 -22.06 37.94 2.93
N GLY A 126 -22.65 38.42 1.83
CA GLY A 126 -22.55 39.82 1.44
C GLY A 126 -23.47 40.67 2.31
N GLN A 127 -22.88 41.70 2.93
CA GLN A 127 -23.46 43.01 3.22
C GLN A 127 -24.76 43.07 4.04
N GLN A 128 -24.65 43.50 5.31
CA GLN A 128 -25.02 44.86 5.76
C GLN A 128 -24.65 45.07 7.23
#